data_AF-A0A067BP23-F1
#
_entry.id   AF-A0A067BP23-F1
#
_cell.length_a   1.000
_cell.length_b   1.000
_cell.length_c   1.000
_cell.angle_alpha   90.00
_cell.angle_beta   90.00
_cell.angle_gamma   90.00
#
_symmetry.space_group_name_H-M   'P 1'
#
loop_
_entity.id
_entity.type
_entity.pdbx_description
1 polymer ?
#
loop_
_entity_poly.entity_id
_entity_poly.type
_entity_poly.pdbx_seq_one_letter_code
_entity_poly.pdbx_strand_id
1 'polypeptide(L)' 'MAPEVVQQTGHDCKADIWSVGATVLEMATAHHPWPANTNHLSVMYHLAVKPSKRATAIELLAHPFLR' A
#
# COMPACT_ATOMS: atom_id res chain seq x y z
N MET A 1 3.27 2.99 4.60
CA MET A 1 2.36 4.15 4.79
C MET A 1 1.53 4.34 3.53
N ALA A 2 0.26 4.73 3.66
CA ALA A 2 -0.59 5.02 2.51
C ALA A 2 -0.27 6.42 1.93
N PRO A 3 -0.21 6.61 0.60
CA PRO A 3 -0.03 7.89 -0.06
C PRO A 3 -0.78 9.10 0.53
N GLU A 4 -2.06 8.96 0.86
CA GLU A 4 -2.90 9.99 1.48
C GLU A 4 -2.43 10.40 2.89
N VAL A 5 -1.86 9.44 3.63
CA VAL A 5 -1.24 9.68 4.94
C VAL A 5 0.07 10.46 4.78
N VAL A 6 0.85 10.14 3.75
CA VAL A 6 2.11 10.86 3.44
C VAL A 6 1.81 12.28 2.96
N GLN A 7 0.77 12.46 2.16
CA GLN A 7 0.35 13.77 1.65
C GLN A 7 -0.44 14.61 2.67
N GLN A 8 -0.79 14.04 3.82
CA GLN A 8 -1.61 14.68 4.86
C GLN A 8 -2.97 15.19 4.34
N THR A 9 -3.54 14.52 3.33
CA THR A 9 -4.81 14.92 2.69
C THR A 9 -6.06 14.37 3.38
N GLY A 10 -5.86 13.69 4.52
CA GLY A 10 -6.90 12.96 5.25
C GLY A 10 -6.68 11.46 5.19
N HIS A 11 -7.16 10.75 6.21
CA HIS A 11 -7.06 9.30 6.32
C HIS A 11 -8.45 8.72 6.60
N ASP A 12 -8.74 7.58 5.98
CA ASP A 12 -10.00 6.85 6.10
C ASP A 12 -9.65 5.34 6.11
N CYS A 13 -10.63 4.46 6.32
CA CYS A 13 -10.46 3.00 6.36
C CYS A 13 -9.70 2.43 5.13
N LYS A 14 -9.63 3.17 4.03
CA LYS A 14 -8.86 2.83 2.81
C LYS A 14 -7.35 2.72 3.04
N ALA A 15 -6.83 3.38 4.06
CA ALA A 15 -5.40 3.32 4.35
C ALA A 15 -5.03 2.14 5.27
N ASP A 16 -5.99 1.59 6.03
CA ASP A 16 -5.83 0.28 6.69
C ASP A 16 -5.83 -0.85 5.65
N ILE A 17 -6.68 -0.77 4.64
CA ILE A 17 -6.67 -1.72 3.52
C ILE A 17 -5.33 -1.69 2.79
N TRP A 18 -4.73 -0.50 2.64
CA TRP A 18 -3.40 -0.35 2.05
C TRP A 18 -2.31 -1.03 2.89
N SER A 19 -2.31 -0.85 4.22
CA SER A 19 -1.30 -1.46 5.08
C SER A 19 -1.42 -3.00 5.06
N VAL A 20 -2.64 -3.55 5.12
CA VAL A 20 -2.86 -5.00 4.97
C VAL A 20 -2.38 -5.51 3.61
N GLY A 21 -2.68 -4.81 2.51
CA GLY A 21 -2.22 -5.19 1.18
C GLY A 21 -0.69 -5.20 1.06
N ALA A 22 -0.01 -4.22 1.66
CA ALA A 22 1.45 -4.18 1.72
C ALA A 22 2.01 -5.37 2.52
N THR A 23 1.41 -5.71 3.66
CA THR A 23 1.81 -6.86 4.49
C THR A 23 1.64 -8.18 3.75
N VAL A 24 0.50 -8.39 3.06
CA VAL A 24 0.27 -9.61 2.27
C VAL A 24 1.28 -9.74 1.13
N LEU A 25 1.59 -8.64 0.44
CA LEU A 25 2.60 -8.62 -0.62
C LEU A 25 4.00 -8.95 -0.08
N GLU A 26 4.36 -8.38 1.07
CA GLU A 26 5.63 -8.67 1.74
C GLU A 26 5.73 -10.14 2.16
N MET A 27 4.66 -10.71 2.71
CA MET A 27 4.61 -12.14 3.05
C MET A 27 4.68 -13.04 1.81
N ALA A 28 4.00 -12.68 0.72
CA ALA A 28 3.98 -13.48 -0.50
C ALA A 28 5.32 -13.44 -1.26
N THR A 29 6.04 -12.32 -1.21
CA THR A 29 7.31 -12.13 -1.92
C THR A 29 8.54 -12.36 -1.03
N ALA A 30 8.35 -12.43 0.30
CA ALA A 30 9.41 -12.41 1.31
C ALA A 30 10.37 -11.21 1.19
N HIS A 31 9.96 -10.16 0.47
CA HIS A 31 10.75 -8.96 0.20
C HIS A 31 9.93 -7.72 0.51
N HIS A 32 10.63 -6.66 0.92
CA HIS A 32 9.98 -5.39 1.18
C HIS A 32 9.26 -4.87 -0.09
N PRO A 33 8.04 -4.28 0.01
CA PRO A 33 7.28 -3.82 -1.16
C PRO A 33 7.98 -2.77 -2.03
N TRP A 34 8.98 -2.08 -1.50
CA TRP A 34 9.79 -1.07 -2.21
C TRP A 34 11.29 -1.41 -2.15
N PRO A 35 11.75 -2.46 -2.85
CA PRO A 35 13.13 -2.94 -2.72
C PRO A 35 14.17 -2.02 -3.37
N ALA A 36 13.77 -1.17 -4.31
CA ALA A 36 14.64 -0.22 -5.01
C ALA A 36 14.92 1.08 -4.22
N ASN A 37 14.23 1.29 -3.10
CA ASN A 37 14.28 2.53 -2.34
C ASN A 37 15.01 2.30 -1.01
N THR A 38 16.33 2.44 -1.02
CA THR A 38 17.19 2.22 0.16
C THR A 38 16.95 3.22 1.29
N ASN A 39 16.39 4.39 0.98
CA ASN A 39 16.15 5.47 1.94
C ASN A 39 14.65 5.63 2.20
N HIS A 40 14.28 5.72 3.47
CA HIS A 40 12.90 5.91 3.91
C HIS A 40 12.25 7.16 3.26
N LEU A 41 13.01 8.24 3.09
CA LEU A 41 12.51 9.46 2.43
C LEU A 41 12.21 9.25 0.93
N SER A 42 12.96 8.40 0.24
CA SER A 42 12.71 8.13 -1.18
C SER A 42 11.46 7.28 -1.37
N VAL A 43 11.17 6.36 -0.44
CA VAL A 43 9.89 5.63 -0.39
C VAL A 43 8.74 6.61 -0.19
N MET A 44 8.82 7.50 0.81
CA MET A 44 7.76 8.49 1.06
C MET A 44 7.50 9.38 -0.16
N TYR A 45 8.55 9.89 -0.79
CA TYR A 45 8.42 10.71 -1.99
C TYR A 45 7.74 9.94 -3.13
N HIS A 46 8.12 8.68 -3.35
CA HIS A 46 7.50 7.85 -4.39
C HIS A 46 6.01 7.62 -4.12
N LEU A 47 5.64 7.35 -2.88
CA LEU A 47 4.26 7.19 -2.44
C LEU A 47 3.45 8.48 -2.62
N ALA A 48 4.05 9.64 -2.37
CA ALA A 48 3.38 10.93 -2.54
C ALA A 48 3.15 11.28 -4.02
N VAL A 49 4.10 10.99 -4.90
CA VAL A 49 4.08 11.45 -6.31
C VAL A 49 3.25 10.55 -7.23
N LYS A 50 3.20 9.23 -6.96
CA LYS A 50 2.46 8.27 -7.79
C LYS A 50 1.51 7.40 -6.94
N PRO A 51 0.32 7.90 -6.60
CA PRO A 51 -0.70 7.05 -5.99
C PRO A 51 -1.23 6.07 -7.04
N SER A 52 -0.81 4.79 -6.94
CA SER A 52 -1.35 3.71 -7.76
C SER A 52 -2.84 3.53 -7.51
N LYS A 53 -3.63 3.20 -8.54
CA LYS A 53 -5.04 2.80 -8.36
C LYS A 53 -5.08 1.59 -7.43
N ARG A 54 -5.86 1.70 -6.35
CA ARG A 54 -6.05 0.62 -5.36
C ARG A 54 -7.39 -0.04 -5.57
N ALA A 55 -7.41 -1.36 -5.39
CA ALA A 55 -8.65 -2.10 -5.22
C ALA A 55 -9.33 -1.71 -3.91
N THR A 56 -10.65 -1.66 -3.92
CA THR A 56 -11.49 -1.47 -2.74
C THR A 56 -11.53 -2.76 -1.89
N ALA A 57 -11.91 -2.66 -0.61
CA ALA A 57 -12.09 -3.86 0.23
C ALA A 57 -13.04 -4.88 -0.39
N ILE A 58 -14.11 -4.42 -1.05
CA ILE A 58 -15.09 -5.28 -1.71
C ILE A 58 -14.43 -6.05 -2.86
N GLU A 59 -13.61 -5.39 -3.67
CA GLU A 59 -12.86 -6.03 -4.77
C GLU A 59 -11.81 -7.00 -4.23
N LEU A 60 -11.17 -6.70 -3.10
CA LEU A 60 -10.22 -7.61 -2.46
C LEU A 60 -10.91 -8.86 -1.91
N LEU A 61 -12.06 -8.71 -1.24
CA LEU A 61 -12.85 -9.84 -0.72
C LEU A 61 -13.40 -10.74 -1.82
N ALA A 62 -13.54 -10.22 -3.05
CA ALA A 62 -13.89 -11.01 -4.22
C ALA A 62 -12.70 -11.78 -4.83
N HIS A 63 -11.47 -11.53 -4.39
CA HIS A 63 -10.28 -12.15 -4.96
C HIS A 63 -10.19 -13.65 -4.60
N PRO A 64 -9.87 -14.54 -5.56
CA PRO A 64 -9.81 -16.00 -5.33
C PRO A 64 -8.87 -16.45 -4.21
N PHE A 65 -7.90 -15.62 -3.86
CA PHE A 65 -6.97 -15.88 -2.75
C PHE A 65 -7.65 -15.87 -1.38
N LEU A 66 -8.72 -15.07 -1.20
CA LEU A 66 -9.42 -14.91 0.08
C LEU A 66 -10.69 -15.77 0.18
N ARG A 67 -10.88 -16.70 -0.76
CA ARG A 67 -12.07 -17.54 -0.88
C ARG A 67 -11.69 -19.02 -0.83
#